data_AF-A0AAN4SKK7-F1
#
_entry.id   AF-A0AAN4SKK7-F1
#
_cell.length_a   1.000
_cell.length_b   1.000
_cell.length_c   1.000
_cell.angle_alpha   90.00
_cell.angle_beta   90.00
_cell.angle_gamma   90.00
#
_symmetry.space_group_name_H-M   'P 1'
#
loop_
_entity.id
_entity.type
_entity.pdbx_description
1 polymer ?
#
loop_
_entity_poly.entity_id
_entity_poly.type
_entity_poly.pdbx_seq_one_letter_code
_entity_poly.pdbx_strand_id
1 'polypeptide(L)'
;MNNAEANRPIANRFFEAFDALVAMGKIKSVRSYCDPNGVDRRNMELLRKDPTRNLLQPFWLVPLITEYGVSAKWLLTGKGKMLEK
;
A
#
# COMPACT_ATOMS: atom_id res chain seq x y z
N MET A 1 -22.33 -2.77 -0.37
CA MET A 1 -20.87 -2.76 -0.58
C MET A 1 -20.23 -3.41 0.63
N ASN A 2 -19.54 -4.53 0.45
CA ASN A 2 -18.81 -5.16 1.55
C ASN A 2 -17.46 -4.43 1.79
N ASN A 3 -16.79 -4.74 2.90
CA ASN A 3 -15.53 -4.09 3.24
C ASN A 3 -14.44 -4.30 2.18
N ALA A 4 -14.39 -5.48 1.53
CA ALA A 4 -13.42 -5.75 0.48
C ALA A 4 -13.63 -4.84 -0.75
N GLU A 5 -14.89 -4.68 -1.18
CA GLU A 5 -15.25 -3.79 -2.28
C GLU A 5 -14.91 -2.32 -1.97
N ALA A 6 -15.18 -1.89 -0.73
CA ALA A 6 -14.87 -0.54 -0.26
C ALA A 6 -13.36 -0.30 -0.17
N ASN A 7 -12.59 -1.31 0.26
CA ASN A 7 -11.14 -1.24 0.43
C ASN A 7 -10.37 -1.42 -0.87
N ARG A 8 -10.95 -2.04 -1.90
CA ARG A 8 -10.27 -2.35 -3.17
C ARG A 8 -9.57 -1.14 -3.81
N PRO A 9 -10.18 0.07 -3.91
CA PRO A 9 -9.47 1.23 -4.45
C PRO A 9 -8.25 1.64 -3.63
N ILE A 10 -8.30 1.47 -2.30
CA ILE A 10 -7.18 1.78 -1.39
C ILE A 10 -6.07 0.73 -1.56
N ALA A 11 -6.44 -0.56 -1.65
CA ALA A 11 -5.49 -1.64 -1.91
C ALA A 11 -4.75 -1.46 -3.25
N ASN A 12 -5.49 -1.06 -4.30
CA ASN A 12 -4.88 -0.78 -5.61
C ASN A 12 -3.85 0.35 -5.52
N ARG A 13 -4.19 1.46 -4.85
CA ARG A 13 -3.26 2.58 -4.67
C ARG A 13 -2.08 2.26 -3.76
N PHE A 14 -2.27 1.39 -2.77
CA PHE A 14 -1.18 0.86 -1.97
C PHE A 14 -0.15 0.14 -2.85
N PHE A 15 -0.59 -0.78 -3.73
CA PHE A 15 0.32 -1.49 -4.62
C PHE A 15 0.91 -0.58 -5.70
N GLU A 16 0.15 0.37 -6.24
CA GLU A 16 0.64 1.38 -7.18
C GLU A 16 1.79 2.20 -6.58
N ALA A 17 1.60 2.72 -5.36
CA ALA A 17 2.64 3.46 -4.66
C ALA A 17 3.84 2.57 -4.29
N PHE A 18 3.58 1.36 -3.80
CA PHE A 18 4.62 0.40 -3.47
C PHE A 18 5.50 0.08 -4.69
N ASP A 19 4.89 -0.24 -5.83
CA ASP A 19 5.61 -0.58 -7.06
C ASP A 19 6.39 0.62 -7.61
N ALA A 20 5.82 1.82 -7.55
CA ALA A 20 6.52 3.04 -7.94
C ALA A 20 7.77 3.27 -7.07
N LEU A 21 7.66 3.06 -5.75
CA LEU A 21 8.78 3.19 -4.83
C LEU A 21 9.85 2.11 -5.02
N VAL A 22 9.46 0.90 -5.42
CA VAL A 22 10.40 -0.15 -5.83
C VAL A 22 11.12 0.26 -7.12
N ALA A 23 10.39 0.75 -8.12
CA ALA A 23 10.96 1.21 -9.40
C ALA A 23 11.91 2.41 -9.22
N MET A 24 11.64 3.28 -8.25
CA MET A 24 12.52 4.39 -7.85
C MET A 24 13.73 3.96 -7.01
N GLY A 25 13.84 2.68 -6.64
CA GLY A 25 14.90 2.16 -5.78
C GLY A 25 14.79 2.57 -4.30
N LYS A 26 13.66 3.17 -3.88
CA LYS A 26 13.40 3.55 -2.47
C LYS A 26 13.04 2.35 -1.61
N ILE A 27 12.27 1.40 -2.15
CA ILE A 27 12.00 0.10 -1.52
C ILE A 27 12.82 -0.95 -2.24
N LYS A 28 13.68 -1.67 -1.49
CA LYS A 28 14.59 -2.67 -2.09
C LYS A 28 13.88 -3.98 -2.44
N SER A 29 12.88 -4.36 -1.65
CA SER A 29 12.11 -5.60 -1.79
C SER A 29 10.84 -5.58 -0.94
N VAL A 30 9.91 -6.50 -1.21
CA VAL A 30 8.76 -6.77 -0.33
C VAL A 30 9.22 -7.07 1.09
N ARG A 31 10.31 -7.84 1.27
CA ARG A 31 10.88 -8.13 2.59
C ARG A 31 11.31 -6.86 3.32
N SER A 32 12.06 -5.97 2.65
CA SER A 32 12.55 -4.73 3.28
C SER A 32 11.42 -3.78 3.70
N TYR A 33 10.25 -3.89 3.08
CA TYR A 33 9.08 -3.16 3.50
C TYR A 33 8.35 -3.85 4.64
N CYS A 34 8.14 -5.17 4.54
CA CYS A 34 7.24 -5.87 5.45
C CYS A 34 7.84 -6.14 6.82
N ASP A 35 9.08 -6.62 6.88
CA ASP A 35 9.72 -7.05 8.13
C ASP A 35 9.80 -5.92 9.18
N PRO A 36 10.29 -4.70 8.87
CA PRO A 36 10.36 -3.63 9.86
C PRO A 36 8.98 -3.06 10.23
N ASN A 37 7.97 -3.21 9.36
CA ASN A 37 6.65 -2.61 9.53
C ASN A 37 5.60 -3.60 10.08
N GLY A 38 6.01 -4.82 10.44
CA GLY A 38 5.10 -5.85 10.96
C GLY A 38 4.02 -6.29 9.97
N VAL A 39 4.26 -6.10 8.66
CA VAL A 39 3.31 -6.51 7.62
C VAL A 39 3.51 -7.98 7.32
N ASP A 40 2.44 -8.77 7.38
CA ASP A 40 2.49 -10.17 6.94
C ASP A 40 2.66 -10.25 5.41
N ARG A 41 3.84 -10.69 4.96
CA ARG A 41 4.17 -10.83 3.53
C ARG A 41 3.22 -11.76 2.80
N ARG A 42 2.77 -12.85 3.43
CA ARG A 42 1.85 -13.82 2.79
C ARG A 42 0.49 -13.17 2.56
N ASN A 43 -0.02 -12.43 3.53
CA ASN A 43 -1.27 -11.69 3.39
C ASN A 43 -1.14 -10.61 2.31
N MET A 44 0.00 -9.90 2.24
CA MET A 44 0.25 -8.92 1.20
C MET A 44 0.29 -9.55 -0.20
N GLU A 45 0.98 -10.68 -0.37
CA GLU A 45 1.02 -11.42 -1.63
C GLU A 45 -0.36 -11.98 -2.03
N LEU A 46 -1.13 -12.50 -1.07
CA LEU A 46 -2.49 -12.99 -1.30
C LEU A 46 -3.42 -11.86 -1.72
N LEU A 47 -3.38 -10.70 -1.04
CA LEU A 47 -4.15 -9.52 -1.42
C LEU A 47 -3.77 -9.02 -2.82
N ARG A 48 -2.48 -9.08 -3.17
CA ARG A 48 -1.99 -8.66 -4.49
C ARG A 48 -2.52 -9.57 -5.61
N LYS A 49 -2.58 -10.88 -5.37
CA LYS A 49 -3.13 -11.86 -6.31
C LYS A 49 -4.65 -11.77 -6.43
N ASP A 50 -5.31 -11.45 -5.33
CA ASP A 50 -6.77 -11.43 -5.23
C ASP A 50 -7.24 -10.22 -4.41
N PRO A 51 -7.49 -9.08 -5.09
CA PRO A 51 -7.95 -7.84 -4.45
C PRO A 51 -9.36 -7.91 -3.87
N THR A 52 -10.07 -9.03 -4.04
CA THR A 52 -11.39 -9.25 -3.43
C THR A 52 -11.28 -9.72 -1.98
N ARG A 53 -10.06 -10.03 -1.51
CA ARG A 53 -9.81 -10.42 -0.13
C ARG A 53 -9.78 -9.19 0.78
N ASN A 54 -10.49 -9.27 1.91
CA ASN A 54 -10.48 -8.23 2.93
C ASN A 54 -9.24 -8.33 3.85
N LEU A 55 -8.03 -8.32 3.28
CA LEU A 55 -6.77 -8.50 4.02
C LEU A 55 -6.04 -7.19 4.32
N LEU A 56 -6.34 -6.11 3.57
CA LEU A 56 -5.68 -4.82 3.75
C LEU A 56 -5.90 -4.32 5.18
N GLN A 57 -4.80 -4.04 5.89
CA GLN A 57 -4.86 -3.41 7.21
C GLN A 57 -4.47 -1.93 7.07
N PRO A 58 -5.15 -1.00 7.79
CA PRO A 58 -4.82 0.42 7.71
C PRO A 58 -3.36 0.74 8.02
N PHE A 59 -2.71 0.00 8.95
CA PHE A 59 -1.32 0.25 9.32
C PHE A 59 -0.33 -0.04 8.17
N TRP A 60 -0.71 -0.82 7.15
CA TRP A 60 0.14 -1.05 5.97
C TRP A 60 0.38 0.23 5.19
N LEU A 61 -0.47 1.24 5.35
CA LEU A 61 -0.39 2.52 4.65
C LEU A 61 0.59 3.48 5.33
N VAL A 62 0.84 3.31 6.63
CA VAL A 62 1.61 4.25 7.45
C VAL A 62 3.04 4.43 6.94
N PRO A 63 3.82 3.36 6.64
CA PRO A 63 5.20 3.53 6.21
C PRO A 63 5.30 4.26 4.86
N LEU A 64 4.37 4.00 3.92
CA LEU A 64 4.30 4.74 2.65
C LEU A 64 4.19 6.26 2.90
N ILE A 65 3.40 6.65 3.90
CA ILE A 65 3.17 8.06 4.24
C ILE A 65 4.37 8.65 4.97
N THR A 66 4.84 7.99 6.03
CA THR A 66 5.82 8.58 6.97
C THR A 66 7.26 8.46 6.49
N GLU A 67 7.59 7.41 5.72
CA GLU A 67 8.98 7.13 5.32
C GLU A 67 9.23 7.41 3.84
N TYR A 68 8.21 7.27 3.00
CA TYR A 68 8.37 7.33 1.55
C TYR A 68 7.75 8.55 0.86
N GLY A 69 7.03 9.39 1.62
CA GLY A 69 6.44 10.65 1.13
C GLY A 69 5.20 10.46 0.26
N VAL A 70 4.46 9.37 0.45
CA VAL A 70 3.20 9.14 -0.25
C VAL A 70 2.08 9.93 0.44
N SER A 71 1.31 10.69 -0.33
CA SER A 71 0.21 11.50 0.19
C SER A 71 -0.89 10.61 0.78
N ALA A 72 -1.18 10.79 2.07
CA ALA A 72 -2.31 10.11 2.74
C ALA A 72 -3.64 10.42 2.05
N LYS A 73 -3.82 11.66 1.57
CA LYS A 73 -5.01 12.08 0.84
C LYS A 73 -5.16 11.31 -0.47
N TRP A 74 -4.10 11.21 -1.25
CA TRP A 74 -4.15 10.43 -2.49
C TRP A 74 -4.37 8.94 -2.22
N LEU A 75 -3.68 8.38 -1.23
CA LEU A 75 -3.77 6.95 -0.89
C LEU A 75 -5.20 6.56 -0.47
N LEU A 76 -5.86 7.38 0.34
CA LEU A 76 -7.22 7.10 0.82
C LEU A 76 -8.30 7.48 -0.18
N THR A 77 -8.14 8.58 -0.92
CA THR A 77 -9.23 9.18 -1.70
C THR A 77 -9.02 9.16 -3.22
N GLY A 78 -7.80 8.88 -3.69
CA GLY A 78 -7.40 9.01 -5.08
C GLY A 78 -7.27 10.46 -5.57
N LYS A 79 -7.42 11.46 -4.70
CA LYS A 79 -7.37 12.87 -5.07
C LYS A 79 -5.98 13.45 -4.83
N GLY A 80 -5.49 14.24 -5.78
CA GLY A 80 -4.19 14.91 -5.70
C GLY A 80 -3.07 14.09 -6.34
N LYS A 81 -1.83 14.37 -5.95
CA LYS A 81 -0.64 13.65 -6.43
C LYS A 81 -0.26 12.53 -5.46
N MET A 82 0.27 11.43 -5.99
CA MET A 82 0.73 10.29 -5.19
C MET A 82 1.84 10.68 -4.21
N LEU A 83 2.84 11.42 -4.69
CA LEU A 83 3.94 11.90 -3.85
C LEU A 83 3.68 13.35 -3.46
N GLU A 84 3.84 13.63 -2.17
CA GLU A 84 3.72 14.96 -1.57
C GLU A 84 5.02 15.22 -0.80
N LYS A 85 5.63 16.40 -1.04
CA LYS A 85 6.89 16.80 -0.40
C LYS A 85 6.65 17.25 1.02
#